data_AF-A0A949J7G9-F1
#
_entry.id   AF-A0A949J7G9-F1
#
_cell.length_a   1.000
_cell.length_b   1.000
_cell.length_c   1.000
_cell.angle_alpha   90.00
_cell.angle_beta   90.00
_cell.angle_gamma   90.00
#
_symmetry.space_group_name_H-M   'P 1'
#
loop_
_entity.id
_entity.type
_entity.pdbx_description
1 polymer ?
#
loop_
_entity_poly.entity_id
_entity_poly.type
_entity_poly.pdbx_seq_one_letter_code
_entity_poly.pdbx_strand_id
1 'polypeptide(L)'
;MEIGPIDMLMSLVFTREIDPWNIDIIELTGKYLEQIKKAEELDLRLSGKTYLVATILLRMQSESFFIEKEEEEEEEEEELDFEPSPILPPLRRKAGKITLPELLNALLAVLEEQDKRKEKVKKPPERYTVKVDVYRVDIKKYVDELFEKIKALSRGEIITFSQLLTDKSPLFIARTFLYLLFLEMSQRVEIWQEEAFGEIYIKVIS
;
A
#
# COMPACT_ATOMS: atom_id res chain seq x y z
N MET A 1 -1.17 22.06 -16.75
CA MET A 1 -2.48 21.74 -16.16
C MET A 1 -2.68 20.26 -16.41
N GLU A 2 -2.83 19.46 -15.36
CA GLU A 2 -3.02 18.00 -15.46
C GLU A 2 -4.48 17.73 -15.83
N ILE A 3 -4.74 16.87 -16.82
CA ILE A 3 -6.10 16.57 -17.26
C ILE A 3 -6.69 15.49 -16.36
N GLY A 4 -7.79 15.82 -15.69
CA GLY A 4 -8.50 14.90 -14.82
C GLY A 4 -9.48 13.99 -15.58
N PRO A 5 -9.90 12.87 -14.96
CA PRO A 5 -10.89 11.96 -15.55
C PRO A 5 -12.24 12.63 -15.78
N ILE A 6 -12.67 13.50 -14.87
CA ILE A 6 -13.96 14.21 -14.97
C ILE A 6 -13.93 15.18 -16.15
N ASP A 7 -12.81 15.88 -16.35
CA ASP A 7 -12.67 16.83 -17.45
C ASP A 7 -12.82 16.12 -18.81
N MET A 8 -12.26 14.91 -18.93
CA MET A 8 -12.44 14.06 -20.12
C MET A 8 -13.88 13.56 -20.30
N LEU A 9 -14.55 13.11 -19.22
CA LEU A 9 -15.94 12.67 -19.34
C LEU A 9 -16.87 13.83 -19.70
N MET A 10 -16.65 14.99 -19.10
CA MET A 10 -17.43 16.19 -19.40
C MET A 10 -17.18 16.69 -20.82
N SER A 11 -15.94 16.61 -21.33
CA SER A 11 -15.66 17.03 -22.71
C SER A 11 -16.42 16.18 -23.74
N LEU A 12 -16.57 14.88 -23.50
CA LEU A 12 -17.36 13.98 -24.36
C LEU A 12 -18.86 14.35 -24.37
N VAL A 13 -19.40 14.72 -23.22
CA VAL A 13 -20.80 15.15 -23.07
C VAL A 13 -21.02 16.54 -23.69
N PHE A 14 -20.12 17.50 -23.43
CA PHE A 14 -20.22 18.85 -23.96
C PHE A 14 -20.04 18.92 -25.48
N THR A 15 -19.26 18.00 -26.05
CA THR A 15 -19.10 17.86 -27.51
C THR A 15 -20.32 17.18 -28.16
N ARG A 16 -21.35 16.84 -27.37
CA ARG A 16 -22.56 16.09 -27.77
C ARG A 16 -22.24 14.72 -28.37
N GLU A 17 -21.09 14.16 -28.04
CA GLU A 17 -20.72 12.83 -28.49
C GLU A 17 -21.48 11.76 -27.69
N ILE A 18 -21.97 12.09 -26.49
CA ILE A 18 -22.66 11.14 -25.60
C ILE A 18 -23.88 11.83 -24.99
N ASP A 19 -25.01 11.11 -24.95
CA ASP A 19 -26.22 11.58 -24.27
C ASP A 19 -26.07 11.40 -22.75
N PRO A 20 -26.13 12.47 -21.94
CA PRO A 20 -25.98 12.39 -20.49
C PRO A 20 -27.13 11.64 -19.80
N TRP A 21 -28.28 11.47 -20.45
CA TRP A 21 -29.44 10.76 -19.87
C TRP A 21 -29.49 9.29 -20.24
N ASN A 22 -28.68 8.86 -21.22
CA ASN A 22 -28.66 7.51 -21.72
C ASN A 22 -27.28 7.17 -22.26
N ILE A 23 -26.37 6.80 -21.36
CA ILE A 23 -24.99 6.49 -21.69
C ILE A 23 -24.86 5.04 -22.10
N ASP A 24 -24.33 4.81 -23.30
CA ASP A 24 -23.83 3.50 -23.72
C ASP A 24 -22.38 3.34 -23.21
N ILE A 25 -22.14 2.36 -22.35
CA ILE A 25 -20.83 2.10 -21.75
C ILE A 25 -19.80 1.68 -22.80
N ILE A 26 -20.19 0.95 -23.84
CA ILE A 26 -19.30 0.51 -24.91
C ILE A 26 -18.81 1.74 -25.69
N GLU A 27 -19.74 2.57 -26.11
CA GLU A 27 -19.45 3.79 -26.87
C GLU A 27 -18.62 4.78 -26.04
N LEU A 28 -19.01 5.00 -24.78
CA LEU A 28 -18.28 5.86 -23.86
C LEU A 28 -16.84 5.38 -23.65
N THR A 29 -16.63 4.09 -23.42
CA THR A 29 -15.30 3.53 -23.16
C THR A 29 -14.39 3.73 -24.36
N GLY A 30 -14.90 3.47 -25.57
CA GLY A 30 -14.15 3.71 -26.81
C GLY A 30 -13.73 5.17 -26.97
N LYS A 31 -14.68 6.10 -26.80
CA LYS A 31 -14.42 7.55 -26.91
C LYS A 31 -13.46 8.06 -25.84
N TYR A 32 -13.58 7.57 -24.61
CA TYR A 32 -12.69 7.93 -23.51
C TYR A 32 -11.24 7.49 -23.78
N LEU A 33 -11.04 6.28 -24.30
CA LEU A 33 -9.71 5.79 -24.71
C LEU A 33 -9.14 6.57 -25.89
N GLU A 34 -9.97 6.99 -26.84
CA GLU A 34 -9.55 7.85 -27.94
C GLU A 34 -9.05 9.21 -27.44
N GLN A 35 -9.73 9.81 -26.46
CA GLN A 35 -9.29 11.06 -25.84
C GLN A 35 -7.96 10.90 -25.08
N ILE A 36 -7.74 9.76 -24.42
CA ILE A 36 -6.44 9.45 -23.79
C ILE A 36 -5.33 9.41 -24.86
N LYS A 37 -5.55 8.70 -25.97
CA LYS A 37 -4.57 8.61 -27.07
C LYS A 37 -4.26 9.98 -27.67
N LYS A 38 -5.28 10.80 -27.94
CA LYS A 38 -5.10 12.18 -28.42
C LYS A 38 -4.29 13.02 -27.44
N ALA A 39 -4.54 12.87 -26.15
CA ALA A 39 -3.78 13.59 -25.14
C ALA A 39 -2.31 13.13 -25.06
N GLU A 40 -2.03 11.84 -25.25
CA GLU A 40 -0.67 11.29 -25.33
C GLU A 40 0.07 11.79 -26.59
N GLU A 41 -0.60 11.82 -27.75
CA GLU A 41 -0.03 12.36 -29.00
C GLU A 41 0.33 13.84 -28.90
N LEU A 42 -0.41 14.60 -28.09
CA LEU A 42 -0.18 16.03 -27.82
C LEU A 42 0.77 16.27 -26.63
N ASP A 43 1.39 15.22 -26.08
CA ASP A 43 2.30 15.25 -24.92
C ASP A 43 1.67 15.96 -23.68
N LEU A 44 0.36 15.79 -23.52
CA LEU A 44 -0.39 16.37 -22.40
C LEU A 44 -0.22 15.49 -21.15
N ARG A 45 -0.08 16.14 -20.00
CA ARG A 45 0.00 15.43 -18.72
C ARG A 45 -1.37 14.90 -18.29
N LEU A 46 -1.49 13.58 -18.26
CA LEU A 46 -2.66 12.85 -17.77
C LEU A 46 -2.51 12.48 -16.30
N SER A 47 -3.62 12.58 -15.54
CA SER A 47 -3.62 12.11 -14.17
C SER A 47 -3.61 10.60 -14.08
N GLY A 48 -2.95 10.04 -13.05
CA GLY A 48 -3.06 8.61 -12.75
C GLY A 48 -4.51 8.15 -12.50
N LYS A 49 -5.38 9.07 -12.03
CA LYS A 49 -6.82 8.81 -11.87
C LYS A 49 -7.53 8.62 -13.23
N THR A 50 -7.02 9.21 -14.30
CA THR A 50 -7.55 9.10 -15.66
C THR A 50 -7.45 7.68 -16.20
N TYR A 51 -6.28 7.05 -16.04
CA TYR A 51 -6.08 5.65 -16.40
C TYR A 51 -6.90 4.70 -15.53
N LEU A 52 -7.03 5.00 -14.23
CA LEU A 52 -7.88 4.23 -13.33
C LEU A 52 -9.35 4.22 -13.79
N VAL A 53 -9.89 5.37 -14.18
CA VAL A 53 -11.24 5.46 -14.76
C VAL A 53 -11.33 4.69 -16.07
N ALA A 54 -10.30 4.73 -16.94
CA ALA A 54 -10.27 3.90 -18.16
C ALA A 54 -10.39 2.41 -17.85
N THR A 55 -9.67 1.92 -16.83
CA THR A 55 -9.74 0.52 -16.40
C THR A 55 -11.12 0.16 -15.85
N ILE A 56 -11.76 1.06 -15.09
CA ILE A 56 -13.11 0.83 -14.56
C ILE A 56 -14.14 0.75 -15.70
N LEU A 57 -14.05 1.66 -16.67
CA LEU A 57 -14.92 1.66 -17.84
C LEU A 57 -14.76 0.38 -18.67
N LEU A 58 -13.52 -0.05 -18.92
CA LEU A 58 -13.22 -1.34 -19.59
C LEU A 58 -13.78 -2.54 -18.82
N ARG A 59 -13.71 -2.52 -17.49
CA ARG A 59 -14.30 -3.57 -16.67
C ARG A 59 -15.82 -3.59 -16.80
N MET A 60 -16.48 -2.43 -16.69
CA MET A 60 -17.93 -2.30 -16.86
C MET A 60 -18.38 -2.76 -18.25
N GLN A 61 -17.61 -2.42 -19.29
CA GLN A 61 -17.84 -2.88 -20.65
C GLN A 61 -17.78 -4.42 -20.75
N SER A 62 -16.77 -5.03 -20.13
CA SER A 62 -16.63 -6.48 -20.11
C SER A 62 -17.78 -7.16 -19.37
N GLU A 63 -18.20 -6.64 -18.21
CA GLU A 63 -19.31 -7.18 -17.43
C GLU A 63 -20.64 -7.07 -18.20
N SER A 64 -20.87 -5.96 -18.92
CA SER A 64 -22.06 -5.78 -19.77
C SER A 64 -22.14 -6.86 -20.87
N PHE A 65 -21.02 -7.25 -21.47
CA PHE A 65 -20.98 -8.26 -22.51
C PHE A 65 -21.33 -9.67 -22.00
N PHE A 66 -20.97 -10.00 -20.75
CA PHE A 66 -21.31 -11.30 -20.17
C PHE A 66 -22.79 -11.41 -19.79
N ILE A 67 -23.39 -10.31 -19.32
CA ILE A 67 -24.83 -10.27 -18.99
C ILE A 67 -25.67 -10.49 -20.27
N GLU A 68 -25.32 -9.83 -21.37
CA GLU A 68 -26.00 -10.02 -22.66
C GLU A 68 -25.94 -11.48 -23.13
N LYS A 69 -24.83 -12.18 -22.85
CA LYS A 69 -24.66 -13.59 -23.24
C LYS A 69 -25.46 -14.57 -22.37
N GLU A 70 -25.55 -14.35 -21.06
CA GLU A 70 -26.36 -15.19 -20.17
C GLU A 70 -27.86 -15.06 -20.51
N GLU A 71 -28.32 -13.87 -20.89
CA GLU A 71 -29.70 -13.63 -21.33
C GLU A 71 -30.00 -14.29 -22.71
N GLU A 72 -29.04 -14.25 -23.65
CA GLU A 72 -29.17 -14.94 -24.96
C GLU A 72 -29.25 -16.48 -24.80
N GLU A 73 -28.50 -17.07 -23.86
CA GLU A 73 -28.54 -18.51 -23.56
C GLU A 73 -29.87 -18.93 -22.90
N GLU A 74 -30.49 -18.06 -22.06
CA GLU A 74 -31.82 -18.29 -21.47
C GLU A 74 -32.96 -18.21 -22.52
N GLU A 75 -32.86 -17.31 -23.51
CA GLU A 75 -33.85 -17.18 -24.59
C GLU A 75 -33.82 -18.36 -25.59
N GLU A 76 -32.65 -18.99 -25.81
CA GLU A 76 -32.51 -20.16 -26.69
C GLU A 76 -33.10 -21.45 -26.09
N GLU A 77 -33.22 -21.56 -24.77
CA GLU A 77 -33.80 -22.74 -24.09
C GLU A 77 -35.35 -22.73 -24.05
N GLU A 78 -36.03 -21.63 -24.40
CA GLU A 78 -37.49 -21.48 -24.36
C GLU A 78 -38.25 -21.87 -25.67
N GLU A 79 -37.64 -22.65 -26.58
CA GLU A 79 -38.41 -23.29 -27.65
C GLU A 79 -38.88 -24.69 -27.23
N LEU A 80 -40.15 -24.82 -26.79
CA LEU A 80 -41.08 -25.93 -27.09
C LEU A 80 -42.42 -25.77 -26.31
N ASP A 81 -43.31 -24.89 -26.78
CA ASP A 81 -44.75 -25.21 -26.95
C ASP A 81 -45.46 -24.07 -27.71
N PHE A 82 -45.91 -24.38 -28.93
CA PHE A 82 -46.41 -23.40 -29.89
C PHE A 82 -47.91 -23.16 -29.72
N GLU A 83 -48.29 -22.15 -28.92
CA GLU A 83 -49.52 -21.39 -29.17
C GLU A 83 -49.13 -20.01 -29.74
N PRO A 84 -49.60 -19.62 -30.93
CA PRO A 84 -49.17 -18.36 -31.54
C PRO A 84 -49.78 -17.17 -30.80
N SER A 85 -49.02 -16.66 -29.82
CA SER A 85 -49.27 -15.34 -29.23
C SER A 85 -48.98 -14.25 -30.27
N PRO A 86 -49.69 -13.11 -30.23
CA PRO A 86 -49.44 -12.01 -31.14
C PRO A 86 -47.97 -11.58 -31.05
N ILE A 87 -47.29 -11.52 -32.20
CA ILE A 87 -45.88 -11.15 -32.30
C ILE A 87 -45.73 -9.74 -31.72
N LEU A 88 -45.30 -9.65 -30.46
CA LEU A 88 -44.85 -8.40 -29.88
C LEU A 88 -43.51 -8.06 -30.54
N PRO A 89 -43.26 -6.79 -30.91
CA PRO A 89 -41.93 -6.39 -31.34
C PRO A 89 -40.93 -6.78 -30.25
N PRO A 90 -39.76 -7.34 -30.60
CA PRO A 90 -38.79 -7.82 -29.62
C PRO A 90 -38.48 -6.68 -28.64
N LEU A 91 -38.67 -6.94 -27.35
CA LEU A 91 -38.28 -6.02 -26.28
C LEU A 91 -36.76 -5.96 -26.29
N ARG A 92 -36.21 -5.03 -27.08
CA ARG A 92 -34.78 -4.73 -27.07
C ARG A 92 -34.44 -4.09 -25.73
N ARG A 93 -34.18 -4.91 -24.70
CA ARG A 93 -33.65 -4.46 -23.42
C ARG A 93 -32.19 -4.10 -23.67
N LYS A 94 -31.95 -2.82 -23.97
CA LYS A 94 -30.59 -2.27 -24.00
C LYS A 94 -30.05 -2.31 -22.57
N ALA A 95 -28.81 -2.77 -22.41
CA ALA A 95 -28.03 -2.72 -21.17
C ALA A 95 -28.41 -1.50 -20.32
N GLY A 96 -28.66 -1.72 -19.02
CA GLY A 96 -29.31 -0.77 -18.11
C GLY A 96 -28.93 0.69 -18.37
N LYS A 97 -29.92 1.55 -18.62
CA LYS A 97 -29.72 2.96 -18.96
C LYS A 97 -29.04 3.67 -17.79
N ILE A 98 -27.71 3.81 -17.86
CA ILE A 98 -26.94 4.56 -16.87
C ILE A 98 -26.98 6.03 -17.26
N THR A 99 -27.33 6.89 -16.30
CA THR A 99 -27.24 8.33 -16.47
C THR A 99 -25.83 8.85 -16.11
N LEU A 100 -25.44 10.00 -16.65
CA LEU A 100 -24.16 10.64 -16.33
C LEU A 100 -23.96 10.88 -14.84
N PRO A 101 -24.96 11.38 -14.07
CA PRO A 101 -24.79 11.56 -12.63
C PRO A 101 -24.55 10.25 -11.89
N GLU A 102 -25.26 9.19 -12.26
CA GLU A 102 -25.07 7.86 -11.65
C GLU A 102 -23.69 7.29 -11.95
N LEU A 103 -23.25 7.37 -13.21
CA LEU A 103 -21.91 6.96 -13.61
C LEU A 103 -20.84 7.77 -12.87
N LEU A 104 -20.99 9.09 -12.83
CA LEU A 104 -20.02 9.98 -12.19
C LEU A 104 -19.94 9.68 -10.69
N ASN A 105 -21.08 9.47 -10.02
CA ASN A 105 -21.12 9.11 -8.61
C ASN A 105 -20.43 7.77 -8.35
N ALA A 106 -20.67 6.76 -9.20
CA ALA A 106 -20.01 5.46 -9.09
C ALA A 106 -18.49 5.59 -9.26
N LEU A 107 -18.02 6.34 -10.26
CA LEU A 107 -16.60 6.59 -10.49
C LEU A 107 -15.97 7.39 -9.35
N LEU A 108 -16.62 8.44 -8.86
CA LEU A 108 -16.16 9.25 -7.73
C LEU A 108 -16.05 8.42 -6.46
N ALA A 109 -17.01 7.55 -6.16
CA ALA A 109 -16.96 6.66 -5.00
C ALA A 109 -15.74 5.73 -5.05
N VAL A 110 -15.43 5.16 -6.23
CA VAL A 110 -14.25 4.31 -6.41
C VAL A 110 -12.96 5.14 -6.25
N LEU A 111 -12.89 6.33 -6.82
CA LEU A 111 -11.74 7.23 -6.69
C LEU A 111 -11.51 7.65 -5.24
N GLU A 112 -12.56 8.01 -4.51
CA GLU A 112 -12.50 8.33 -3.09
C GLU A 112 -12.06 7.13 -2.26
N GLU A 113 -12.53 5.93 -2.56
CA GLU A 113 -12.11 4.74 -1.84
C GLU A 113 -10.63 4.46 -2.05
N GLN A 114 -10.11 4.65 -3.27
CA GLN A 114 -8.68 4.56 -3.54
C GLN A 114 -7.88 5.63 -2.79
N ASP A 115 -8.40 6.85 -2.67
CA ASP A 115 -7.76 7.91 -1.90
C ASP A 115 -7.78 7.60 -0.39
N LYS A 116 -8.89 7.07 0.15
CA LYS A 116 -9.00 6.58 1.54
C LYS A 116 -8.09 5.37 1.79
N ARG A 117 -7.92 4.46 0.83
CA ARG A 117 -6.94 3.36 0.90
C ARG A 117 -5.53 3.91 0.90
N LYS A 118 -5.21 4.89 0.05
CA LYS A 118 -3.94 5.62 0.11
C LYS A 118 -3.76 6.34 1.44
N GLU A 119 -4.80 6.91 2.05
CA GLU A 119 -4.73 7.51 3.39
C GLU A 119 -4.50 6.46 4.50
N LYS A 120 -5.15 5.29 4.41
CA LYS A 120 -4.90 4.15 5.30
C LYS A 120 -3.48 3.60 5.14
N VAL A 121 -2.93 3.60 3.93
CA VAL A 121 -1.53 3.24 3.62
C VAL A 121 -0.55 4.39 3.95
N LYS A 122 -1.00 5.64 3.91
CA LYS A 122 -0.29 6.85 4.34
C LYS A 122 -0.38 7.09 5.85
N LYS A 123 -1.09 6.25 6.63
CA LYS A 123 -0.67 6.06 8.01
C LYS A 123 0.81 5.70 7.88
N PRO A 124 1.75 6.57 8.31
CA PRO A 124 3.18 6.31 8.14
C PRO A 124 3.37 4.88 8.61
N PRO A 125 3.91 3.97 7.76
CA PRO A 125 3.84 2.52 7.93
C PRO A 125 3.95 2.27 9.40
N GLU A 126 2.82 1.91 10.03
CA GLU A 126 2.51 2.18 11.45
C GLU A 126 3.83 2.26 12.12
N ARG A 127 4.31 3.49 12.38
CA ARG A 127 5.72 3.67 12.70
C ARG A 127 5.94 2.63 13.79
N TYR A 128 6.58 1.52 13.43
CA TYR A 128 7.83 1.19 13.99
C TYR A 128 8.60 2.52 13.79
N THR A 129 8.32 3.49 14.67
CA THR A 129 9.27 3.70 15.70
C THR A 129 9.79 2.29 16.04
N VAL A 130 10.80 1.84 15.28
CA VAL A 130 12.12 1.77 15.86
C VAL A 130 12.13 3.01 16.73
N LYS A 131 11.63 2.86 17.98
CA LYS A 131 11.65 3.90 19.00
C LYS A 131 13.04 4.41 18.81
N VAL A 132 13.19 5.59 18.18
CA VAL A 132 14.49 6.06 17.70
C VAL A 132 15.36 5.83 18.89
N ASP A 133 16.27 4.85 18.76
CA ASP A 133 16.72 4.06 19.90
C ASP A 133 16.82 4.98 21.10
N VAL A 134 16.11 4.70 22.19
CA VAL A 134 16.34 5.43 23.45
C VAL A 134 17.85 5.41 23.79
N TYR A 135 18.59 4.50 23.15
CA TYR A 135 20.03 4.36 23.15
C TYR A 135 20.78 5.24 22.12
N ARG A 136 20.22 5.64 20.97
CA ARG A 136 20.97 6.43 19.95
C ARG A 136 21.45 7.79 20.45
N VAL A 137 20.75 8.39 21.41
CA VAL A 137 21.14 9.70 21.97
C VAL A 137 22.13 9.54 23.15
N ASP A 138 22.13 8.40 23.85
CA ASP A 138 22.85 8.24 25.11
C ASP A 138 23.82 7.02 25.16
N ILE A 139 24.03 6.27 24.08
CA ILE A 139 24.94 5.09 24.08
C ILE A 139 26.33 5.46 24.62
N LYS A 140 26.92 6.57 24.19
CA LYS A 140 28.25 6.98 24.66
C LYS A 140 28.26 7.16 26.18
N LYS A 141 27.27 7.88 26.71
CA LYS A 141 27.13 8.11 28.15
C LYS A 141 27.04 6.79 28.92
N TYR A 142 26.19 5.87 28.47
CA TYR A 142 26.03 4.57 29.14
C TYR A 142 27.25 3.66 29.01
N VAL A 143 27.97 3.71 27.89
CA VAL A 143 29.23 3.01 27.68
C VAL A 143 30.31 3.55 28.62
N ASP A 144 30.39 4.88 28.77
CA ASP A 144 31.33 5.52 29.70
C ASP A 144 30.99 5.22 31.17
N GLU A 145 29.71 5.25 31.54
CA GLU A 145 29.24 4.83 32.87
C GLU A 145 29.60 3.36 33.16
N LEU A 146 29.45 2.47 32.19
CA LEU A 146 29.83 1.07 32.34
C LEU A 146 31.35 0.93 32.51
N PHE A 147 32.15 1.68 31.76
CA PHE A 147 33.59 1.64 31.90
C PHE A 147 34.07 2.12 33.28
N GLU A 148 33.50 3.20 33.82
CA GLU A 148 33.84 3.66 35.16
C GLU A 148 33.47 2.62 36.22
N LYS A 149 32.33 1.93 36.07
CA LYS A 149 31.98 0.78 36.93
C LYS A 149 32.99 -0.36 36.83
N ILE A 150 33.37 -0.73 35.61
CA ILE A 150 34.38 -1.76 35.36
C ILE A 150 35.71 -1.37 36.01
N LYS A 151 36.15 -0.11 35.88
CA LYS A 151 37.39 0.39 36.48
C LYS A 151 37.35 0.40 38.01
N ALA A 152 36.22 0.80 38.59
CA ALA A 152 36.01 0.77 40.03
C ALA A 152 36.03 -0.65 40.62
N LEU A 153 35.46 -1.61 39.86
CA LEU A 153 35.36 -3.01 40.27
C LEU A 153 36.64 -3.80 40.01
N SER A 154 37.30 -3.52 38.88
CA SER A 154 38.47 -4.25 38.41
C SER A 154 39.66 -4.07 39.34
N ARG A 155 39.95 -2.86 39.86
CA ARG A 155 41.19 -2.61 40.66
C ARG A 155 42.48 -3.23 40.05
N GLY A 156 42.51 -3.53 38.75
CA GLY A 156 43.62 -4.21 38.05
C GLY A 156 43.46 -5.73 37.88
N GLU A 157 42.40 -6.33 38.44
CA GLU A 157 42.03 -7.73 38.31
C GLU A 157 40.98 -7.97 37.20
N ILE A 158 40.85 -9.23 36.81
CA ILE A 158 39.91 -9.72 35.81
C ILE A 158 38.53 -9.81 36.47
N ILE A 159 37.51 -9.24 35.83
CA ILE A 159 36.13 -9.30 36.29
C ILE A 159 35.29 -10.18 35.36
N THR A 160 34.18 -10.70 35.86
CA THR A 160 33.27 -11.51 35.04
C THR A 160 32.04 -10.71 34.61
N PHE A 161 31.45 -11.10 33.48
CA PHE A 161 30.24 -10.45 32.96
C PHE A 161 29.06 -10.56 33.93
N SER A 162 28.89 -11.72 34.56
CA SER A 162 27.88 -11.95 35.60
C SER A 162 27.97 -10.94 36.76
N GLN A 163 29.17 -10.45 37.11
CA GLN A 163 29.35 -9.45 38.16
C GLN A 163 28.90 -8.04 37.74
N LEU A 164 28.85 -7.76 36.43
CA LEU A 164 28.38 -6.48 35.89
C LEU A 164 26.85 -6.40 35.79
N LEU A 165 26.17 -7.55 35.84
CA LEU A 165 24.72 -7.63 35.71
C LEU A 165 24.03 -7.33 37.06
N THR A 166 23.48 -6.12 37.19
CA THR A 166 22.65 -5.75 38.35
C THR A 166 21.20 -6.23 38.21
N ASP A 167 20.70 -6.31 36.98
CA ASP A 167 19.36 -6.80 36.64
C ASP A 167 19.48 -8.01 35.70
N LYS A 168 18.67 -9.04 35.94
CA LYS A 168 18.61 -10.27 35.13
C LYS A 168 17.61 -10.16 33.97
N SER A 169 17.01 -8.99 33.76
CA SER A 169 16.17 -8.71 32.60
C SER A 169 16.92 -9.00 31.29
N PRO A 170 16.34 -9.78 30.35
CA PRO A 170 16.98 -10.09 29.06
C PRO A 170 17.43 -8.86 28.29
N LEU A 171 16.67 -7.76 28.38
CA LEU A 171 17.01 -6.48 27.77
C LEU A 171 18.22 -5.82 28.41
N PHE A 172 18.38 -5.94 29.73
CA PHE A 172 19.52 -5.38 30.46
C PHE A 172 20.80 -6.18 30.17
N ILE A 173 20.69 -7.51 30.11
CA ILE A 173 21.79 -8.42 29.77
C ILE A 173 22.30 -8.12 28.36
N ALA A 174 21.40 -8.12 27.36
CA ALA A 174 21.75 -7.86 25.97
C ALA A 174 22.37 -6.46 25.79
N ARG A 175 21.85 -5.45 26.51
CA ARG A 175 22.36 -4.08 26.48
C ARG A 175 23.77 -3.98 27.08
N THR A 176 24.00 -4.59 28.24
CA THR A 176 25.31 -4.57 28.91
C THR A 176 26.35 -5.29 28.07
N PHE A 177 25.97 -6.40 27.43
CA PHE A 177 26.81 -7.09 26.47
C PHE A 177 27.15 -6.20 25.26
N LEU A 178 26.16 -5.53 24.67
CA LEU A 178 26.39 -4.58 23.57
C LEU A 178 27.39 -3.48 23.96
N TYR A 179 27.28 -2.93 25.17
CA TYR A 179 28.21 -1.91 25.66
C TYR A 179 29.63 -2.44 25.86
N LEU A 180 29.79 -3.69 26.29
CA LEU A 180 31.10 -4.33 26.38
C LEU A 180 31.76 -4.52 25.02
N LEU A 181 30.99 -4.94 24.01
CA LEU A 181 31.51 -5.03 22.63
C LEU A 181 31.98 -3.67 22.12
N PHE A 182 31.26 -2.59 22.44
CA PHE A 182 31.71 -1.23 22.12
C PHE A 182 33.02 -0.87 22.82
N LEU A 183 33.19 -1.25 24.09
CA LEU A 183 34.42 -1.00 24.84
C LEU A 183 35.61 -1.77 24.27
N GLU A 184 35.41 -3.04 23.87
CA GLU A 184 36.42 -3.86 23.19
C GLU A 184 36.81 -3.27 21.83
N MET A 185 35.83 -2.90 21.00
CA MET A 185 36.07 -2.26 19.72
C MET A 185 36.85 -0.94 19.88
N SER A 186 36.63 -0.22 20.98
CA SER A 186 37.40 0.99 21.34
C SER A 186 38.75 0.72 22.02
N GLN A 187 39.16 -0.56 22.14
CA GLN A 187 40.41 -1.01 22.76
C GLN A 187 40.60 -0.54 24.22
N ARG A 188 39.50 -0.34 24.95
CA ARG A 188 39.52 0.03 26.37
C ARG A 188 39.53 -1.19 27.29
N VAL A 189 39.05 -2.31 26.79
CA VAL A 189 38.82 -3.54 27.55
C VAL A 189 39.09 -4.72 26.62
N GLU A 190 39.70 -5.77 27.17
CA GLU A 190 39.87 -7.07 26.52
C GLU A 190 38.83 -8.04 27.07
N ILE A 191 38.16 -8.77 26.18
CA ILE A 191 37.16 -9.77 26.56
C ILE A 191 37.51 -11.14 25.97
N TRP A 192 37.23 -12.21 26.70
CA TRP A 192 37.39 -13.57 26.20
C TRP A 192 36.39 -14.51 26.87
N GLN A 193 36.14 -15.64 26.22
CA GLN A 193 35.23 -16.69 26.67
C GLN A 193 35.88 -18.04 26.37
N GLU A 194 35.84 -18.97 27.34
CA GLU A 194 36.46 -20.30 27.21
C GLU A 194 35.53 -21.31 26.51
N GLU A 195 34.22 -21.27 26.81
CA GLU A 195 33.20 -22.15 26.24
C GLU A 195 32.07 -21.33 25.63
N ALA A 196 31.53 -21.77 24.48
CA ALA A 196 30.40 -21.08 23.84
C ALA A 196 29.21 -20.97 24.82
N PHE A 197 28.65 -19.76 24.95
CA PHE A 197 27.58 -19.43 25.92
C PHE A 197 27.97 -19.57 27.40
N GLY A 198 29.26 -19.72 27.72
CA GLY A 198 29.81 -19.70 29.07
C GLY A 198 30.05 -18.29 29.63
N GLU A 199 30.78 -18.20 30.74
CA GLU A 199 31.11 -16.91 31.36
C GLU A 199 32.05 -16.08 30.48
N ILE A 200 31.85 -14.76 30.47
CA ILE A 200 32.70 -13.82 29.74
C ILE A 200 33.61 -13.13 30.74
N TYR A 201 34.91 -13.19 30.49
CA TYR A 201 35.93 -12.54 31.29
C TYR A 201 36.33 -11.22 30.66
N ILE A 202 36.63 -10.25 31.51
CA ILE A 202 36.78 -8.85 31.12
C ILE A 202 38.00 -8.30 31.85
N LYS A 203 38.94 -7.72 31.10
CA LYS A 203 40.16 -7.11 31.63
C LYS A 203 40.33 -5.70 31.08
N VAL A 204 40.58 -4.73 31.95
CA VAL A 204 40.83 -3.36 31.52
C VAL A 204 42.21 -3.27 30.86
N ILE A 205 42.27 -2.68 29.67
CA ILE A 205 43.52 -2.37 28.99
C ILE A 205 44.01 -1.03 29.55
N SER A 206 45.20 -1.02 30.15
CA SER A 206 45.83 0.19 30.69
C SER A 206 46.58 0.96 29.61
#